data_AF-A0A183L6J7-F1
#
_entry.id   AF-A0A183L6J7-F1
#
_cell.length_a   1.000
_cell.length_b   1.000
_cell.length_c   1.000
_cell.angle_alpha   90.00
_cell.angle_beta   90.00
_cell.angle_gamma   90.00
#
_symmetry.space_group_name_H-M   'P 1'
#
loop_
_entity.id
_entity.type
_entity.pdbx_description
1 polymer ?
#
loop_
_entity_poly.entity_id
_entity_poly.type
_entity_poly.pdbx_seq_one_letter_code
_entity_poly.pdbx_strand_id
1 'polypeptide(L)'
;MFTSVVSEPYETLKRSTLKRGDLTDRQRLDQLFNKIDLQHGSAADLLQRMREVIGPRTFDEGLFKQLFLSKLPQQVQAVLVSFQNDVVGELAVSTVRILEITKSSIVAVFSVKEKPQT
;
A
#
# COMPACT_ATOMS: atom_id res chain seq x y z
N MET A 1 -36.08 -7.67 -38.58
CA MET A 1 -35.31 -7.08 -37.46
C MET A 1 -34.98 -8.21 -36.50
N PHE A 2 -33.75 -8.73 -36.52
CA PHE A 2 -33.33 -9.80 -35.61
C PHE A 2 -32.40 -9.23 -34.54
N THR A 3 -32.89 -9.17 -33.31
CA THR A 3 -32.10 -8.88 -32.12
C THR A 3 -31.21 -10.08 -31.86
N SER A 4 -29.96 -10.02 -32.30
CA SER A 4 -28.91 -10.94 -31.85
C SER A 4 -28.63 -10.66 -30.38
N VAL A 5 -29.33 -11.36 -29.48
CA VAL A 5 -29.09 -11.35 -28.03
C VAL A 5 -27.95 -12.32 -27.66
N VAL A 6 -27.24 -12.87 -28.66
CA VAL A 6 -26.10 -13.75 -28.46
C VAL A 6 -24.83 -12.91 -28.55
N SER A 7 -24.24 -12.61 -27.39
CA SER A 7 -22.85 -12.15 -27.33
C SER A 7 -21.98 -13.15 -28.10
N GLU A 8 -21.18 -12.68 -29.06
CA GLU A 8 -20.27 -13.54 -29.83
C GLU A 8 -19.43 -14.42 -28.90
N PRO A 9 -19.11 -15.67 -29.31
CA PRO A 9 -18.34 -16.61 -28.49
C PRO A 9 -17.04 -15.99 -27.94
N TYR A 10 -16.40 -15.11 -28.72
CA TYR A 10 -15.20 -14.37 -28.31
C TYR A 10 -15.46 -13.39 -27.16
N GLU A 11 -16.50 -12.57 -27.24
CA GLU A 11 -16.85 -11.61 -26.18
C GLU A 11 -17.29 -12.33 -24.89
N THR A 12 -17.97 -13.47 -25.03
CA THR A 12 -18.31 -14.33 -23.90
C THR A 12 -17.05 -14.89 -23.23
N LEU A 13 -16.10 -15.39 -24.02
CA LEU A 13 -14.82 -15.92 -23.52
C LEU A 13 -13.97 -14.84 -22.85
N LYS A 14 -13.89 -13.65 -23.44
CA LYS A 14 -13.16 -12.50 -22.91
C LYS A 14 -13.74 -12.07 -21.55
N ARG A 15 -15.06 -11.97 -21.45
CA ARG A 15 -15.77 -11.62 -20.21
C ARG A 15 -15.60 -12.71 -19.13
N SER A 16 -15.64 -13.99 -19.50
CA SER A 16 -15.42 -15.08 -18.54
C SER A 16 -13.98 -15.15 -18.03
N THR A 17 -13.00 -14.85 -18.90
CA THR A 17 -11.58 -14.85 -18.52
C THR A 17 -11.27 -13.70 -17.57
N LEU A 18 -11.80 -12.51 -17.85
CA LEU A 18 -11.67 -11.34 -16.98
C LEU A 18 -12.31 -11.61 -15.61
N LYS A 19 -13.55 -12.12 -15.58
CA LYS A 19 -14.25 -12.47 -14.33
C LYS A 19 -13.53 -13.53 -13.50
N ARG A 20 -12.82 -14.46 -14.14
CA ARG A 20 -12.05 -15.51 -13.44
C ARG A 20 -10.75 -14.96 -12.83
N GLY A 21 -10.13 -13.97 -13.48
CA GLY A 21 -8.94 -13.29 -12.97
C GLY A 21 -9.24 -12.25 -11.90
N ASP A 22 -10.44 -11.68 -11.92
CA ASP A 22 -10.85 -10.67 -10.95
C ASP A 22 -11.09 -11.28 -9.56
N LEU A 23 -10.43 -10.69 -8.56
CA LEU A 23 -10.73 -10.98 -7.17
C LEU A 23 -12.15 -10.52 -6.83
N THR A 24 -12.87 -11.37 -6.10
CA THR A 24 -14.12 -10.98 -5.45
C THR A 24 -13.88 -9.86 -4.44
N ASP A 25 -14.90 -9.06 -4.17
CA ASP A 25 -14.84 -7.93 -3.22
C ASP A 25 -14.30 -8.33 -1.86
N ARG A 26 -14.73 -9.50 -1.37
CA ARG A 26 -14.27 -10.05 -0.09
C ARG A 26 -12.78 -10.40 -0.11
N GLN A 27 -12.29 -10.98 -1.21
CA GLN A 27 -10.87 -11.30 -1.36
C GLN A 27 -10.00 -10.05 -1.46
N ARG A 28 -10.50 -9.01 -2.14
CA ARG A 28 -9.80 -7.71 -2.21
C ARG A 28 -9.67 -7.07 -0.84
N LEU A 29 -10.75 -7.04 -0.06
CA LEU A 29 -10.71 -6.53 1.31
C LEU A 29 -9.74 -7.33 2.17
N ASP A 30 -9.81 -8.67 2.14
CA ASP A 30 -8.87 -9.52 2.86
C ASP A 30 -7.41 -9.26 2.46
N GLN A 31 -7.14 -9.06 1.17
CA GLN A 31 -5.81 -8.73 0.70
C GLN A 31 -5.33 -7.37 1.24
N LEU A 32 -6.19 -6.35 1.17
CA LEU A 32 -5.90 -4.99 1.61
C LEU A 32 -5.62 -4.92 3.13
N PHE A 33 -6.42 -5.64 3.94
CA PHE A 33 -6.29 -5.59 5.41
C PHE A 33 -5.29 -6.58 5.98
N ASN A 34 -5.12 -7.77 5.40
CA ASN A 34 -4.37 -8.86 6.06
C ASN A 34 -3.09 -9.26 5.32
N LYS A 35 -3.02 -9.10 4.00
CA LYS A 35 -1.91 -9.66 3.19
C LYS A 35 -0.90 -8.62 2.73
N ILE A 36 -1.34 -7.39 2.53
CA ILE A 36 -0.43 -6.29 2.15
C ILE A 36 0.26 -5.75 3.40
N ASP A 37 1.59 -5.68 3.34
CA ASP A 37 2.44 -5.05 4.34
C ASP A 37 3.66 -4.36 3.69
N LEU A 38 4.48 -3.73 4.54
CA LEU A 38 5.70 -3.04 4.14
C LEU A 38 6.88 -4.00 3.88
N GLN A 39 6.83 -5.26 4.29
CA GLN A 39 8.03 -6.10 4.52
C GLN A 39 8.98 -6.23 3.32
N HIS A 40 8.44 -6.22 2.10
CA HIS A 40 9.23 -6.46 0.88
C HIS A 40 9.40 -5.24 -0.02
N GLY A 41 8.97 -4.04 0.40
CA GLY A 41 9.01 -2.86 -0.47
C GLY A 41 9.14 -1.53 0.27
N SER A 42 9.31 -0.47 -0.49
CA SER A 42 9.22 0.89 0.02
C SER A 42 7.77 1.27 0.37
N ALA A 43 7.61 2.39 1.06
CA ALA A 43 6.28 2.94 1.33
C ALA A 43 5.53 3.34 0.04
N ALA A 44 6.27 3.70 -1.01
CA ALA A 44 5.69 3.95 -2.34
C ALA A 44 5.15 2.65 -2.97
N ASP A 45 5.90 1.54 -2.85
CA ASP A 45 5.46 0.23 -3.36
C ASP A 45 4.23 -0.27 -2.59
N LEU A 46 4.22 -0.08 -1.27
CA LEU A 46 3.06 -0.36 -0.43
C LEU A 46 1.84 0.44 -0.90
N LEU A 47 1.99 1.75 -1.09
CA LEU A 47 0.91 2.62 -1.56
C LEU A 47 0.38 2.17 -2.92
N GLN A 48 1.27 1.83 -3.85
CA GLN A 48 0.93 1.36 -5.19
C GLN A 48 0.13 0.05 -5.14
N ARG A 49 0.61 -0.93 -4.35
CA ARG A 49 -0.10 -2.20 -4.16
C ARG A 49 -1.49 -2.01 -3.56
N MET A 50 -1.64 -1.09 -2.59
CA MET A 50 -2.96 -0.79 -2.02
C MET A 50 -3.92 -0.18 -3.06
N ARG A 51 -3.43 0.74 -3.91
CA ARG A 51 -4.22 1.32 -5.02
C ARG A 51 -4.65 0.27 -6.04
N GLU A 52 -3.79 -0.70 -6.36
CA GLU A 52 -4.10 -1.79 -7.28
C GLU A 52 -5.23 -2.69 -6.78
N VAL A 53 -5.23 -3.02 -5.48
CA VAL A 53 -6.26 -3.88 -4.88
C VAL A 53 -7.62 -3.20 -4.83
N ILE A 54 -7.65 -1.91 -4.50
CA ILE A 54 -8.86 -1.08 -4.56
C ILE A 54 -9.35 -0.97 -6.02
N GLY A 55 -8.41 -0.83 -6.96
CA GLY A 55 -8.68 -0.72 -8.38
C GLY A 55 -9.45 0.56 -8.71
N PRO A 56 -10.37 0.55 -9.69
CA PRO A 56 -11.12 1.74 -10.13
C PRO A 56 -12.21 2.19 -9.14
N ARG A 57 -12.28 1.59 -7.94
CA ARG A 57 -13.30 1.93 -6.95
C ARG A 57 -12.93 3.24 -6.25
N THR A 58 -13.95 4.03 -5.98
CA THR A 58 -13.80 5.16 -5.06
C THR A 58 -13.62 4.59 -3.65
N PHE A 59 -12.49 4.93 -3.03
CA PHE A 59 -12.25 4.67 -1.62
C PHE A 59 -12.20 6.02 -0.91
N ASP A 60 -12.71 6.09 0.31
CA ASP A 60 -12.63 7.32 1.09
C ASP A 60 -11.15 7.64 1.36
N GLU A 61 -10.71 8.85 1.01
CA GLU A 61 -9.30 9.25 1.12
C GLU A 61 -8.83 9.25 2.58
N GLY A 62 -9.70 9.60 3.53
CA GLY A 62 -9.41 9.57 4.96
C GLY A 62 -9.19 8.15 5.47
N LEU A 63 -10.08 7.23 5.12
CA LEU A 63 -9.93 5.80 5.43
C LEU A 63 -8.70 5.21 4.73
N PHE A 64 -8.45 5.57 3.47
CA PHE A 64 -7.29 5.11 2.73
C PHE A 64 -5.99 5.56 3.39
N LYS A 65 -5.93 6.82 3.81
CA LYS A 65 -4.82 7.39 4.57
C LYS A 65 -4.60 6.66 5.88
N GLN A 66 -5.66 6.49 6.66
CA GLN A 66 -5.57 5.80 7.95
C GLN A 66 -5.11 4.35 7.77
N LEU A 67 -5.60 3.67 6.73
CA LEU A 67 -5.19 2.32 6.40
C LEU A 67 -3.72 2.26 6.00
N PHE A 68 -3.25 3.18 5.16
CA PHE A 68 -1.84 3.28 4.81
C PHE A 68 -0.95 3.47 6.03
N LEU A 69 -1.32 4.39 6.94
CA LEU A 69 -0.58 4.62 8.19
C LEU A 69 -0.56 3.39 9.10
N SER A 70 -1.65 2.61 9.14
CA SER A 70 -1.73 1.37 9.94
C SER A 70 -0.78 0.26 9.47
N LYS A 71 -0.31 0.34 8.21
CA LYS A 71 0.62 -0.62 7.61
C LYS A 71 2.09 -0.26 7.82
N LEU A 72 2.37 0.90 8.39
CA LEU A 72 3.72 1.38 8.65
C LEU A 72 4.18 0.98 10.07
N PRO A 73 5.50 0.86 10.29
CA PRO A 73 6.05 0.66 11.63
C PRO A 73 5.64 1.78 12.59
N GLN A 74 5.39 1.43 13.85
CA GLN A 74 4.87 2.35 14.88
C GLN A 74 5.68 3.64 15.03
N GLN A 75 7.02 3.53 14.94
CA GLN A 75 7.93 4.68 15.00
C GLN A 75 7.71 5.71 13.87
N VAL A 76 7.41 5.23 12.66
CA VAL A 76 7.12 6.08 11.50
C VAL A 76 5.72 6.66 11.63
N GLN A 77 4.75 5.86 12.06
CA GLN A 77 3.37 6.29 12.26
C GLN A 77 3.27 7.45 13.26
N ALA A 78 4.01 7.38 14.38
CA ALA A 78 4.02 8.42 15.40
C ALA A 78 4.49 9.78 14.86
N VAL A 79 5.47 9.78 13.96
CA VAL A 79 5.96 11.00 13.31
C VAL A 79 4.99 11.46 12.23
N LEU A 80 4.41 10.55 11.46
CA LEU A 80 3.48 10.89 10.38
C LEU A 80 2.11 11.38 10.86
N VAL A 81 1.73 11.13 12.12
CA VAL A 81 0.49 11.63 12.73
C VAL A 81 0.42 13.17 12.71
N SER A 82 1.55 13.89 12.73
CA SER A 82 1.51 15.37 12.60
C SER A 82 1.19 15.84 11.18
N PHE A 83 1.32 14.97 10.17
CA PHE A 83 1.07 15.25 8.75
C PHE A 83 -0.36 14.87 8.34
N GLN A 84 -1.31 15.00 9.26
CA GLN A 84 -2.71 14.61 9.07
C GLN A 84 -3.44 15.38 7.94
N ASN A 85 -2.93 16.54 7.54
CA ASN A 85 -3.52 17.33 6.44
C ASN A 85 -2.95 16.97 5.05
N ASP A 86 -1.85 16.22 5.00
CA ASP A 86 -1.16 15.94 3.74
C ASP A 86 -1.87 14.84 2.93
N VAL A 87 -1.73 14.88 1.61
CA VAL A 87 -2.23 13.81 0.74
C VAL A 87 -1.41 12.52 0.93
N VAL A 88 -2.01 11.35 0.65
CA VAL A 88 -1.33 10.07 0.92
C VAL A 88 -0.04 9.89 0.10
N GLY A 89 0.04 10.50 -1.08
CA GLY A 89 1.29 10.52 -1.86
C GLY A 89 2.44 11.23 -1.15
N GLU A 90 2.17 12.37 -0.51
CA GLU A 90 3.17 13.13 0.26
C GLU A 90 3.59 12.37 1.52
N LEU A 91 2.66 11.68 2.17
CA LEU A 91 2.97 10.80 3.30
C LEU A 91 3.91 9.67 2.92
N ALA A 92 3.74 9.08 1.72
CA ALA A 92 4.65 8.02 1.25
C ALA A 92 6.07 8.56 1.03
N VAL A 93 6.21 9.77 0.48
CA VAL A 93 7.52 10.45 0.33
C VAL A 93 8.14 10.74 1.70
N SER A 94 7.38 11.30 2.63
CA SER A 94 7.82 11.56 4.00
C SER A 94 8.21 10.27 4.73
N THR A 95 7.47 9.18 4.51
CA THR A 95 7.79 7.86 5.06
C THR A 95 9.18 7.38 4.63
N VAL A 96 9.51 7.49 3.34
CA VAL A 96 10.81 7.07 2.82
C VAL A 96 11.93 7.87 3.50
N ARG A 97 11.76 9.19 3.61
CA ARG A 97 12.74 10.07 4.28
C ARG A 97 12.92 9.73 5.76
N ILE A 98 11.83 9.50 6.50
CA ILE A 98 11.89 9.12 7.92
C ILE A 98 12.58 7.76 8.09
N LEU A 99 12.26 6.80 7.23
CA LEU A 99 12.86 5.46 7.28
C LEU A 99 14.38 5.51 6.98
N GLU A 100 14.79 6.37 6.06
CA GLU A 100 16.20 6.64 5.75
C GLU A 100 16.94 7.24 6.95
N ILE A 101 16.36 8.27 7.59
CA ILE A 101 16.92 8.88 8.81
C ILE A 101 17.06 7.84 9.93
N THR A 102 16.04 7.00 10.11
CA THR A 102 16.03 5.97 11.16
C THR A 102 17.11 4.92 10.91
N LYS A 103 17.30 4.47 9.66
CA LYS A 103 18.39 3.55 9.29
C LYS A 103 19.77 4.16 9.59
N SER A 104 19.99 5.43 9.22
CA SER A 104 21.27 6.11 9.43
C SER A 104 21.55 6.42 10.90
N SER A 105 20.52 6.77 11.68
CA SER A 105 20.66 7.10 13.10
C SER A 105 21.00 5.88 13.96
N ILE A 106 20.43 4.71 13.63
CA ILE A 106 20.77 3.44 14.29
C ILE A 106 22.25 3.11 14.10
N VAL A 107 22.82 3.32 12.91
CA VAL A 107 24.25 3.06 12.63
C VAL A 107 25.16 3.99 13.45
N ALA A 108 24.80 5.27 13.60
CA ALA A 108 25.60 6.22 14.38
C ALA A 108 25.64 5.91 15.88
N VAL A 109 24.53 5.42 16.45
CA VAL A 109 24.46 5.07 17.88
C VAL A 109 25.29 3.82 18.20
N PHE A 110 25.40 2.86 17.27
CA PHE A 110 26.22 1.66 17.47
C PHE A 110 27.73 1.91 17.30
N SER A 111 28.15 2.85 16.43
CA SER A 111 29.57 3.20 16.29
C SER A 111 30.17 3.96 17.49
N VAL A 112 29.36 4.61 18.31
CA VAL A 112 29.85 5.39 19.47
C VAL A 112 30.25 4.50 20.67
N LYS A 113 29.81 3.24 20.71
CA LYS A 113 30.01 2.38 21.90
C LYS A 113 31.31 1.57 21.90
N GLU A 114 32.11 1.58 20.83
CA GLU A 114 33.40 0.89 20.80
C GLU A 114 34.56 1.85 21.13
N LYS A 115 34.70 2.19 22.42
CA LYS A 115 35.97 2.68 22.98
C LYS A 115 36.58 1.56 23.81
N PRO A 116 37.80 1.09 23.51
CA PRO A 116 38.47 0.13 24.37
C PRO A 116 38.79 0.82 25.70
N GLN A 117 38.21 0.35 26.79
CA GLN A 117 38.75 0.67 28.11
C GLN A 117 40.06 -0.10 28.26
N THR A 118 41.11 0.66 28.55
CA THR A 118 42.49 0.22 28.80
C THR A 118 42.57 -0.73 29.99
#